data_AF-A0A4R6Y4T9-F1
#
_entry.id   AF-A0A4R6Y4T9-F1
#
_cell.length_a   1.000
_cell.length_b   1.000
_cell.length_c   1.000
_cell.angle_alpha   90.00
_cell.angle_beta   90.00
_cell.angle_gamma   90.00
#
_symmetry.space_group_name_H-M   'P 1'
#
loop_
_entity.id
_entity.type
_entity.pdbx_description
1 polymer ?
#
loop_
_entity_poly.entity_id
_entity_poly.type
_entity_poly.pdbx_seq_one_letter_code
_entity_poly.pdbx_strand_id
1 'polypeptide(L)'
;MTSLSTSTSTGLRETGDTLTSLSTIINNVYENGLKYMQVNAEEGSNAAVAEGLNSIAIGPESIASGESSIAQGHGATASGTDSMAFGTNSAASGESSVAIGANSSSFATNSVALGAGSVADRDNTVSVGSVGNERQITNVAAGTAPTDAVNVGQLNALKGQVDSDIKDLKGGIAAALALEAAPAVAGKFTTYMGVGHYDGQSAIGISGRKTSDDGRWSISGGVTASQQGKVGARVGFTKVW
;
A
#
# COMPACT_ATOMS: atom_id res chain seq x y z
N MET A 1 53.53 -43.29 51.83
CA MET A 1 53.42 -41.81 51.92
C MET A 1 53.92 -41.11 50.66
N THR A 2 55.04 -41.52 50.06
CA THR A 2 55.60 -40.96 48.82
C THR A 2 54.70 -41.10 47.59
N SER A 3 53.99 -42.23 47.42
CA SER A 3 53.05 -42.42 46.30
C SER A 3 51.82 -41.52 46.39
N LEU A 4 51.31 -41.28 47.60
CA LEU A 4 50.17 -40.39 47.83
C LEU A 4 50.56 -38.93 47.60
N SER A 5 51.73 -38.48 48.09
CA SER A 5 52.23 -37.12 47.82
C SER A 5 52.53 -36.87 46.34
N THR A 6 53.04 -37.87 45.63
CA THR A 6 53.24 -37.77 44.18
C THR A 6 51.90 -37.69 43.46
N SER A 7 50.93 -38.56 43.81
CA SER A 7 49.61 -38.54 43.18
C SER A 7 48.84 -37.24 43.42
N THR A 8 48.92 -36.67 44.63
CA THR A 8 48.31 -35.37 44.93
C THR A 8 49.01 -34.23 44.20
N SER A 9 50.34 -34.23 44.13
CA SER A 9 51.10 -33.22 43.38
C SER A 9 50.83 -33.26 41.87
N THR A 10 50.69 -34.46 41.30
CA THR A 10 50.35 -34.66 39.88
C THR A 10 48.93 -34.18 39.59
N GLY A 11 47.95 -34.57 40.41
CA GLY A 11 46.56 -34.13 40.24
C GLY A 11 46.40 -32.61 40.38
N LEU A 12 47.15 -31.99 41.30
CA LEU A 12 47.15 -30.53 41.43
C LEU A 12 47.74 -29.84 40.20
N ARG A 13 48.81 -30.38 39.62
CA ARG A 13 49.42 -29.85 38.39
C ARG A 13 48.47 -29.93 37.20
N GLU A 14 47.83 -31.08 36.99
CA GLU A 14 46.84 -31.28 35.92
C GLU A 14 45.63 -30.34 36.08
N THR A 15 45.21 -30.11 37.32
CA THR A 15 44.17 -29.12 37.65
C THR A 15 44.63 -27.70 37.28
N GLY A 16 45.88 -27.34 37.56
CA GLY A 16 46.48 -26.06 37.19
C GLY A 16 46.57 -25.83 35.67
N ASP A 17 46.95 -26.85 34.92
CA ASP A 17 47.01 -26.81 33.44
C ASP A 17 45.60 -26.62 32.84
N THR A 18 44.61 -27.32 33.41
CA THR A 18 43.20 -27.21 33.00
C THR A 18 42.65 -25.81 33.28
N LEU A 19 42.93 -25.24 34.46
CA LEU A 19 42.50 -23.89 34.83
C LEU A 19 43.11 -22.83 33.92
N THR A 20 44.38 -22.99 33.55
CA THR A 20 45.07 -22.09 32.61
C THR A 20 44.44 -22.14 31.22
N SER A 21 44.08 -23.35 30.76
CA SER A 21 43.39 -23.55 29.48
C SER A 21 42.00 -22.90 29.47
N LEU A 22 41.23 -23.06 30.56
CA LEU A 22 39.92 -22.43 30.71
C LEU A 22 40.02 -20.90 30.75
N SER A 23 40.97 -20.35 31.50
CA SER A 23 41.25 -18.91 31.54
C SER A 23 41.53 -18.36 30.15
N THR A 24 42.34 -19.08 29.36
CA THR A 24 42.63 -18.70 27.97
C THR A 24 41.38 -18.70 27.11
N ILE A 25 40.51 -19.71 27.22
CA ILE A 25 39.25 -19.79 26.47
C ILE A 25 38.31 -18.64 26.85
N ILE A 26 38.14 -18.36 28.14
CA ILE A 26 37.25 -17.30 28.63
C ILE A 26 37.74 -15.92 28.17
N ASN A 27 39.03 -15.64 28.29
CA ASN A 27 39.60 -14.37 27.82
C ASN A 27 39.39 -14.21 26.31
N ASN A 28 39.55 -15.30 25.54
CA ASN A 28 39.25 -15.25 24.12
C ASN A 28 37.77 -14.94 23.83
N VAL A 29 36.83 -15.48 24.62
CA VAL A 29 35.38 -15.19 24.48
C VAL A 29 35.05 -13.75 24.88
N TYR A 30 35.70 -13.22 25.92
CA TYR A 30 35.47 -11.86 26.39
C TYR A 30 36.01 -10.82 25.39
N GLU A 31 37.24 -11.01 24.93
CA GLU A 31 37.93 -10.06 24.03
C GLU A 31 37.48 -10.21 22.56
N ASN A 32 37.18 -11.43 22.10
CA ASN A 32 36.90 -11.70 20.70
C ASN A 32 35.47 -12.19 20.44
N GLY A 33 34.60 -12.25 21.45
CA GLY A 33 33.23 -12.73 21.32
C GLY A 33 33.11 -14.23 20.98
N LEU A 34 31.88 -14.68 20.74
CA LEU A 34 31.59 -16.03 20.26
C LEU A 34 31.56 -16.02 18.73
N LYS A 35 32.05 -17.09 18.07
CA LYS A 35 32.21 -17.14 16.59
C LYS A 35 31.01 -16.62 15.78
N TYR A 36 29.78 -16.87 16.22
CA TYR A 36 28.55 -16.46 15.52
C TYR A 36 27.73 -15.40 16.27
N MET A 37 28.17 -14.97 17.46
CA MET A 37 27.55 -13.88 18.24
C MET A 37 28.64 -12.86 18.57
N GLN A 38 28.74 -11.88 17.68
CA GLN A 38 29.75 -10.84 17.69
C GLN A 38 29.06 -9.49 17.84
N VAL A 39 29.56 -8.65 18.76
CA VAL A 39 29.15 -7.26 18.92
C VAL A 39 30.43 -6.43 18.95
N ASN A 40 30.63 -5.60 17.93
CA ASN A 40 31.73 -4.65 17.88
C ASN A 40 31.18 -3.27 18.27
N ALA A 41 31.58 -2.77 19.44
CA ALA A 41 31.13 -1.51 20.00
C ALA A 41 32.31 -0.56 20.21
N GLU A 42 32.03 0.74 20.27
CA GLU A 42 33.05 1.73 20.60
C GLU A 42 33.46 1.62 22.08
N GLU A 43 34.70 2.01 22.39
CA GLU A 43 35.20 2.00 23.75
C GLU A 43 34.37 2.94 24.62
N GLY A 44 33.78 2.41 25.70
CA GLY A 44 32.94 3.17 26.62
C GLY A 44 31.45 3.24 26.25
N SER A 45 31.00 2.62 25.16
CA SER A 45 29.57 2.47 24.88
C SER A 45 28.84 1.76 26.05
N ASN A 46 27.61 2.19 26.33
CA ASN A 46 26.80 1.51 27.34
C ASN A 46 26.42 0.09 26.88
N ALA A 47 26.30 -0.82 27.84
CA ALA A 47 25.83 -2.17 27.58
C ALA A 47 24.37 -2.18 27.06
N ALA A 48 24.00 -3.26 26.36
CA ALA A 48 22.60 -3.55 26.08
C ALA A 48 21.82 -3.76 27.39
N VAL A 49 20.59 -3.26 27.46
CA VAL A 49 19.74 -3.34 28.64
C VAL A 49 18.40 -3.98 28.29
N ALA A 50 18.17 -5.17 28.83
CA ALA A 50 16.88 -5.87 28.77
C ALA A 50 16.18 -5.69 30.14
N GLU A 51 15.34 -4.66 30.27
CA GLU A 51 14.64 -4.32 31.52
C GLU A 51 13.25 -4.97 31.60
N GLY A 52 12.58 -5.12 30.45
CA GLY A 52 11.25 -5.71 30.39
C GLY A 52 11.29 -7.20 30.73
N LEU A 53 10.22 -7.70 31.35
CA LEU A 53 10.06 -9.14 31.57
C LEU A 53 10.13 -9.87 30.22
N ASN A 54 10.91 -10.95 30.13
CA ASN A 54 11.11 -11.73 28.91
C ASN A 54 11.67 -10.95 27.70
N SER A 55 12.31 -9.79 27.92
CA SER A 55 12.84 -8.95 26.85
C SER A 55 14.22 -9.39 26.34
N ILE A 56 14.60 -8.90 25.16
CA ILE A 56 15.91 -9.16 24.52
C ILE A 56 16.51 -7.83 24.05
N ALA A 57 17.74 -7.53 24.47
CA ALA A 57 18.51 -6.39 23.99
C ALA A 57 19.84 -6.86 23.38
N ILE A 58 20.10 -6.52 22.11
CA ILE A 58 21.29 -6.91 21.36
C ILE A 58 21.91 -5.70 20.68
N GLY A 59 23.17 -5.40 21.05
CA GLY A 59 23.95 -4.28 20.53
C GLY A 59 24.14 -3.16 21.57
N PRO A 60 25.23 -2.38 21.44
CA PRO A 60 25.55 -1.32 22.41
C PRO A 60 24.41 -0.30 22.50
N GLU A 61 24.09 0.15 23.71
CA GLU A 61 23.03 1.12 23.99
C GLU A 61 21.60 0.68 23.58
N SER A 62 21.40 -0.59 23.21
CA SER A 62 20.04 -1.08 22.96
C SER A 62 19.26 -1.22 24.27
N ILE A 63 17.98 -0.82 24.26
CA ILE A 63 17.10 -0.82 25.44
C ILE A 63 15.80 -1.53 25.07
N ALA A 64 15.55 -2.68 25.69
CA ALA A 64 14.29 -3.42 25.60
C ALA A 64 13.57 -3.31 26.96
N SER A 65 12.76 -2.25 27.13
CA SER A 65 12.09 -1.94 28.39
C SER A 65 10.63 -2.40 28.43
N GLY A 66 10.03 -2.72 27.28
CA GLY A 66 8.69 -3.32 27.22
C GLY A 66 8.70 -4.80 27.60
N GLU A 67 7.63 -5.30 28.21
CA GLU A 67 7.44 -6.74 28.41
C GLU A 67 7.45 -7.46 27.05
N SER A 68 8.15 -8.60 26.97
CA SER A 68 8.32 -9.41 25.76
C SER A 68 8.90 -8.65 24.56
N SER A 69 9.58 -7.52 24.80
CA SER A 69 10.11 -6.66 23.73
C SER A 69 11.47 -7.12 23.21
N ILE A 70 11.80 -6.73 21.97
CA ILE A 70 13.10 -7.00 21.35
C ILE A 70 13.70 -5.69 20.82
N ALA A 71 14.87 -5.32 21.31
CA ALA A 71 15.67 -4.23 20.77
C ALA A 71 16.97 -4.78 20.18
N GLN A 72 17.17 -4.62 18.87
CA GLN A 72 18.35 -5.11 18.18
C GLN A 72 18.96 -4.03 17.29
N GLY A 73 20.17 -3.60 17.63
CA GLY A 73 20.92 -2.55 16.93
C GLY A 73 21.47 -1.51 17.91
N HIS A 74 22.50 -0.77 17.50
CA HIS A 74 23.07 0.30 18.32
C HIS A 74 22.01 1.36 18.64
N GLY A 75 21.75 1.62 19.92
CA GLY A 75 20.73 2.60 20.35
C GLY A 75 19.27 2.21 20.03
N ALA A 76 19.00 0.96 19.61
CA ALA A 76 17.63 0.51 19.35
C ALA A 76 16.80 0.52 20.65
N THR A 77 15.58 1.05 20.63
CA THR A 77 14.71 1.17 21.81
C THR A 77 13.36 0.52 21.56
N ALA A 78 13.04 -0.55 22.29
CA ALA A 78 11.74 -1.22 22.27
C ALA A 78 11.08 -1.05 23.65
N SER A 79 10.15 -0.11 23.75
CA SER A 79 9.53 0.32 25.02
C SER A 79 8.06 -0.06 25.17
N GLY A 80 7.38 -0.41 24.08
CA GLY A 80 6.02 -0.96 24.14
C GLY A 80 6.03 -2.44 24.53
N THR A 81 4.95 -2.91 25.17
CA THR A 81 4.73 -4.36 25.35
C THR A 81 4.64 -5.06 23.99
N ASP A 82 5.26 -6.23 23.87
CA ASP A 82 5.37 -7.00 22.62
C ASP A 82 5.97 -6.22 21.44
N SER A 83 6.72 -5.14 21.72
CA SER A 83 7.30 -4.30 20.67
C SER A 83 8.64 -4.81 20.17
N MET A 84 8.97 -4.47 18.93
CA MET A 84 10.23 -4.87 18.30
C MET A 84 10.89 -3.70 17.58
N ALA A 85 12.13 -3.36 17.95
CA ALA A 85 12.95 -2.34 17.30
C ALA A 85 14.20 -2.97 16.69
N PHE A 86 14.29 -2.95 15.35
CA PHE A 86 15.39 -3.52 14.57
C PHE A 86 16.11 -2.44 13.77
N GLY A 87 17.34 -2.12 14.14
CA GLY A 87 18.21 -1.17 13.43
C GLY A 87 18.72 -0.06 14.35
N THR A 88 19.76 0.62 13.90
CA THR A 88 20.40 1.72 14.66
C THR A 88 19.39 2.82 14.98
N ASN A 89 19.26 3.17 16.25
CA ASN A 89 18.31 4.18 16.74
C ASN A 89 16.85 3.93 16.30
N SER A 90 16.48 2.68 16.00
CA SER A 90 15.08 2.33 15.76
C SER A 90 14.31 2.44 17.08
N ALA A 91 13.05 2.87 17.03
CA ALA A 91 12.22 3.08 18.20
C ALA A 91 10.84 2.45 18.01
N ALA A 92 10.48 1.47 18.85
CA ALA A 92 9.16 0.87 18.89
C ALA A 92 8.54 1.11 20.28
N SER A 93 7.64 2.09 20.39
CA SER A 93 7.04 2.51 21.67
C SER A 93 5.55 2.20 21.78
N GLY A 94 4.88 1.89 20.67
CA GLY A 94 3.50 1.40 20.71
C GLY A 94 3.44 -0.06 21.19
N GLU A 95 2.32 -0.44 21.82
CA GLU A 95 2.03 -1.84 22.12
C GLU A 95 1.95 -2.66 20.82
N SER A 96 2.56 -3.84 20.79
CA SER A 96 2.67 -4.70 19.61
C SER A 96 3.24 -3.98 18.37
N SER A 97 4.03 -2.91 18.56
CA SER A 97 4.59 -2.12 17.47
C SER A 97 5.92 -2.67 16.97
N VAL A 98 6.20 -2.48 15.68
CA VAL A 98 7.43 -2.96 15.03
C VAL A 98 8.11 -1.83 14.27
N ALA A 99 9.36 -1.53 14.59
CA ALA A 99 10.18 -0.57 13.86
C ALA A 99 11.36 -1.31 13.20
N ILE A 100 11.46 -1.29 11.87
CA ILE A 100 12.51 -1.98 11.11
C ILE A 100 13.23 -0.96 10.23
N GLY A 101 14.49 -0.70 10.54
CA GLY A 101 15.37 0.20 9.80
C GLY A 101 16.01 1.26 10.70
N ALA A 102 17.16 1.78 10.29
CA ALA A 102 17.84 2.83 11.03
C ALA A 102 16.95 4.08 11.19
N ASN A 103 16.83 4.60 12.40
CA ASN A 103 15.97 5.74 12.75
C ASN A 103 14.49 5.55 12.38
N SER A 104 14.01 4.31 12.21
CA SER A 104 12.57 4.03 12.07
C SER A 104 11.87 4.23 13.41
N SER A 105 10.61 4.66 13.39
CA SER A 105 9.85 4.90 14.61
C SER A 105 8.41 4.42 14.49
N SER A 106 8.04 3.46 15.34
CA SER A 106 6.68 2.93 15.44
C SER A 106 6.08 3.34 16.80
N PHE A 107 5.26 4.38 16.78
CA PHE A 107 4.72 5.00 18.00
C PHE A 107 3.33 4.49 18.38
N ALA A 108 2.57 4.00 17.39
CA ALA A 108 1.17 3.64 17.55
C ALA A 108 0.97 2.15 17.85
N THR A 109 -0.18 1.79 18.41
CA THR A 109 -0.49 0.40 18.77
C THR A 109 -0.69 -0.45 17.53
N ASN A 110 -0.15 -1.68 17.54
CA ASN A 110 -0.25 -2.62 16.43
C ASN A 110 0.19 -2.00 15.09
N SER A 111 1.28 -1.21 15.11
CA SER A 111 1.77 -0.48 13.95
C SER A 111 3.17 -0.93 13.54
N VAL A 112 3.48 -0.82 12.24
CA VAL A 112 4.77 -1.21 11.66
C VAL A 112 5.38 -0.02 10.93
N ALA A 113 6.54 0.45 11.37
CA ALA A 113 7.39 1.36 10.61
C ALA A 113 8.45 0.55 9.84
N LEU A 114 8.29 0.46 8.52
CA LEU A 114 9.12 -0.38 7.64
C LEU A 114 10.05 0.48 6.78
N GLY A 115 11.36 0.36 6.99
CA GLY A 115 12.40 1.10 6.28
C GLY A 115 13.04 2.21 7.14
N ALA A 116 14.27 2.59 6.80
CA ALA A 116 15.02 3.61 7.53
C ALA A 116 14.26 4.96 7.54
N GLY A 117 14.12 5.61 8.70
CA GLY A 117 13.38 6.87 8.83
C GLY A 117 11.87 6.80 8.57
N SER A 118 11.29 5.60 8.47
CA SER A 118 9.83 5.44 8.42
C SER A 118 9.21 5.79 9.77
N VAL A 119 8.02 6.39 9.75
CA VAL A 119 7.27 6.75 10.96
C VAL A 119 5.87 6.15 10.86
N ALA A 120 5.49 5.33 11.82
CA ALA A 120 4.14 4.79 11.99
C ALA A 120 3.50 5.39 13.25
N ASP A 121 2.59 6.34 13.04
CA ASP A 121 1.94 7.15 14.07
C ASP A 121 0.42 6.94 14.14
N ARG A 122 -0.08 5.89 13.48
CA ARG A 122 -1.48 5.49 13.45
C ARG A 122 -1.65 4.02 13.83
N ASP A 123 -2.64 3.72 14.64
CA ASP A 123 -2.91 2.35 15.06
C ASP A 123 -3.25 1.45 13.86
N ASN A 124 -2.89 0.17 13.94
CA ASN A 124 -3.22 -0.84 12.93
C ASN A 124 -2.74 -0.46 11.50
N THR A 125 -1.50 0.03 11.38
CA THR A 125 -0.95 0.49 10.10
C THR A 125 0.42 -0.10 9.78
N VAL A 126 0.76 -0.12 8.50
CA VAL A 126 2.14 -0.30 8.03
C VAL A 126 2.54 0.98 7.30
N SER A 127 3.47 1.73 7.88
CA SER A 127 4.08 2.90 7.24
C SER A 127 5.38 2.51 6.56
N VAL A 128 5.48 2.77 5.26
CA VAL A 128 6.69 2.52 4.46
C VAL A 128 7.54 3.78 4.27
N GLY A 129 7.25 4.87 4.98
CA GLY A 129 7.93 6.15 4.84
C GLY A 129 7.55 7.11 5.96
N SER A 130 7.74 8.40 5.71
CA SER A 130 7.29 9.48 6.59
C SER A 130 6.76 10.64 5.76
N VAL A 131 6.11 11.61 6.40
CA VAL A 131 5.55 12.78 5.71
C VAL A 131 6.65 13.49 4.90
N GLY A 132 6.44 13.63 3.59
CA GLY A 132 7.41 14.22 2.66
C GLY A 132 8.56 13.30 2.24
N ASN A 133 8.60 12.07 2.75
CA ASN A 133 9.55 11.02 2.37
C ASN A 133 8.81 9.72 2.04
N GLU A 134 7.73 9.82 1.27
CA GLU A 134 6.93 8.68 0.84
C GLU A 134 7.75 7.76 -0.08
N ARG A 135 7.46 6.46 -0.01
CA ARG A 135 8.11 5.44 -0.85
C ARG A 135 7.12 4.83 -1.82
N GLN A 136 7.64 4.39 -2.97
CA GLN A 136 6.89 3.56 -3.90
C GLN A 136 6.89 2.11 -3.42
N ILE A 137 5.74 1.45 -3.52
CA ILE A 137 5.61 0.00 -3.34
C ILE A 137 5.50 -0.61 -4.73
N THR A 138 6.56 -1.28 -5.18
CA THR A 138 6.66 -1.85 -6.55
C THR A 138 6.48 -3.36 -6.54
N ASN A 139 6.24 -3.94 -7.72
CA ASN A 139 5.99 -5.38 -7.91
C ASN A 139 4.73 -5.89 -7.20
N VAL A 140 3.72 -5.03 -7.08
CA VAL A 140 2.40 -5.39 -6.57
C VAL A 140 1.62 -6.12 -7.67
N ALA A 141 1.40 -7.42 -7.48
CA ALA A 141 0.53 -8.21 -8.35
C ALA A 141 -0.91 -7.64 -8.35
N ALA A 142 -1.70 -7.96 -9.39
CA ALA A 142 -3.09 -7.51 -9.42
C ALA A 142 -3.87 -8.14 -8.27
N GLY A 143 -4.62 -7.31 -7.53
CA GLY A 143 -5.48 -7.78 -6.44
C GLY A 143 -6.63 -8.65 -6.97
N THR A 144 -6.97 -9.69 -6.21
CA THR A 144 -8.00 -10.69 -6.56
C THR A 144 -9.11 -10.82 -5.52
N ALA A 145 -8.84 -10.40 -4.28
CA ALA A 145 -9.79 -10.36 -3.17
C ALA A 145 -10.18 -8.91 -2.80
N PRO A 146 -11.29 -8.70 -2.06
CA PRO A 146 -11.78 -7.36 -1.71
C PRO A 146 -10.82 -6.50 -0.88
N THR A 147 -9.85 -7.12 -0.19
CA THR A 147 -8.88 -6.44 0.68
C THR A 147 -7.46 -6.44 0.12
N ASP A 148 -7.28 -6.85 -1.13
CA ASP A 148 -5.98 -6.78 -1.80
C ASP A 148 -5.67 -5.35 -2.24
N ALA A 149 -4.39 -4.99 -2.25
CA ALA A 149 -3.95 -3.74 -2.86
C ALA A 149 -4.23 -3.74 -4.37
N VAL A 150 -4.67 -2.60 -4.90
CA VAL A 150 -4.85 -2.38 -6.33
C VAL A 150 -3.55 -1.86 -6.93
N ASN A 151 -3.08 -2.46 -8.02
CA ASN A 151 -1.92 -1.95 -8.75
C ASN A 151 -2.31 -0.96 -9.86
N VAL A 152 -1.32 -0.22 -10.40
CA VAL A 152 -1.55 0.81 -11.44
C VAL A 152 -2.13 0.21 -12.73
N GLY A 153 -1.84 -1.07 -13.03
CA GLY A 153 -2.42 -1.76 -14.19
C GLY A 153 -3.93 -1.91 -14.11
N GLN A 154 -4.46 -2.28 -12.93
CA GLN A 154 -5.90 -2.37 -12.68
C GLN A 154 -6.59 -1.00 -12.77
N LEU A 155 -5.95 0.05 -12.22
CA LEU A 155 -6.47 1.41 -12.31
C LEU A 155 -6.53 1.92 -13.76
N ASN A 156 -5.50 1.64 -14.56
CA ASN A 156 -5.47 2.02 -15.97
C ASN A 156 -6.54 1.28 -16.80
N ALA A 157 -6.82 0.01 -16.49
CA ALA A 157 -7.89 -0.74 -17.12
C ALA A 157 -9.26 -0.12 -16.84
N LEU A 158 -9.53 0.26 -15.57
CA LEU A 158 -10.74 0.98 -15.20
C LEU A 158 -10.83 2.34 -15.91
N LYS A 159 -9.72 3.10 -15.94
CA LYS A 159 -9.67 4.38 -16.66
C LYS A 159 -10.03 4.21 -18.15
N GLY A 160 -9.52 3.17 -18.80
CA GLY A 160 -9.85 2.88 -20.21
C GLY A 160 -11.33 2.55 -20.43
N GLN A 161 -11.97 1.86 -19.49
CA GLN A 161 -13.42 1.61 -19.52
C GLN A 161 -14.20 2.92 -19.38
N VAL A 162 -13.86 3.74 -18.39
CA VAL A 162 -14.50 5.05 -18.16
C VAL A 162 -14.33 5.98 -19.37
N ASP A 163 -13.15 6.03 -19.98
CA ASP A 163 -12.91 6.84 -21.19
C ASP A 163 -13.80 6.37 -22.36
N SER A 164 -14.07 5.07 -22.46
CA SER A 164 -14.94 4.47 -23.48
C SER A 164 -16.42 4.82 -23.22
N ASP A 165 -16.87 4.69 -21.98
CA ASP A 165 -18.24 5.05 -21.58
C ASP A 165 -18.52 6.54 -21.81
N ILE A 166 -17.54 7.40 -21.51
CA ILE A 166 -17.64 8.85 -21.78
C ILE A 166 -17.75 9.13 -23.29
N LYS A 167 -17.00 8.41 -24.12
CA LYS A 167 -17.13 8.52 -25.58
C LYS A 167 -18.51 8.09 -26.06
N ASP A 168 -19.03 6.99 -25.54
CA ASP A 168 -20.37 6.50 -25.84
C ASP A 168 -21.45 7.53 -25.44
N LEU A 169 -21.32 8.14 -24.26
CA LEU A 169 -22.22 9.20 -23.81
C LEU A 169 -22.16 10.44 -24.72
N LYS A 170 -20.96 10.91 -25.07
CA LYS A 170 -20.79 12.05 -25.99
C LYS A 170 -21.40 11.76 -27.36
N GLY A 171 -21.24 10.54 -27.87
CA GLY A 171 -21.91 10.06 -29.06
C GLY A 171 -23.44 10.08 -28.94
N GLY A 172 -23.97 9.70 -27.78
CA GLY A 172 -25.40 9.79 -27.45
C GLY A 172 -25.93 11.22 -27.43
N ILE A 173 -25.17 12.17 -26.89
CA ILE A 173 -25.53 13.60 -26.90
C ILE A 173 -25.51 14.14 -28.34
N ALA A 174 -24.47 13.83 -29.12
CA ALA A 174 -24.43 14.17 -30.54
C ALA A 174 -25.64 13.58 -31.29
N ALA A 175 -26.04 12.35 -30.98
CA ALA A 175 -27.23 11.72 -31.55
C ALA A 175 -28.50 12.49 -31.19
N ALA A 176 -28.69 12.87 -29.92
CA ALA A 176 -29.83 13.67 -29.51
C ALA A 176 -29.89 15.02 -30.25
N LEU A 177 -28.75 15.70 -30.42
CA LEU A 177 -28.65 16.95 -31.19
C LEU A 177 -28.96 16.77 -32.69
N ALA A 178 -28.64 15.60 -33.26
CA ALA A 178 -28.94 15.28 -34.66
C ALA A 178 -30.44 15.03 -34.91
N LEU A 179 -31.21 14.73 -33.86
CA LEU A 179 -32.57 14.20 -33.94
C LEU A 179 -33.65 15.29 -33.79
N GLU A 180 -33.69 16.19 -34.76
CA GLU A 180 -34.73 17.21 -34.84
C GLU A 180 -36.05 16.68 -35.43
N ALA A 181 -37.15 17.42 -35.23
CA ALA A 181 -38.45 17.04 -35.76
C ALA A 181 -38.68 17.59 -37.17
N ALA A 182 -38.99 16.70 -38.11
CA ALA A 182 -39.39 17.10 -39.45
C ALA A 182 -40.54 18.14 -39.40
N PRO A 183 -40.53 19.18 -40.27
CA PRO A 183 -41.47 20.29 -40.21
C PRO A 183 -42.94 19.83 -40.29
N ALA A 184 -43.84 20.51 -39.59
CA ALA A 184 -45.27 20.21 -39.66
C ALA A 184 -45.90 20.89 -40.89
N VAL A 185 -46.29 20.11 -41.90
CA VAL A 185 -46.97 20.61 -43.11
C VAL A 185 -48.26 19.83 -43.29
N ALA A 186 -49.40 20.53 -43.24
CA ALA A 186 -50.73 19.93 -43.29
C ALA A 186 -50.91 19.02 -44.51
N GLY A 187 -51.45 17.82 -44.26
CA GLY A 187 -51.66 16.76 -45.23
C GLY A 187 -50.41 16.12 -45.83
N LYS A 188 -49.21 16.66 -45.59
CA LYS A 188 -47.96 16.12 -46.14
C LYS A 188 -47.22 15.25 -45.12
N PHE A 189 -46.44 14.31 -45.66
CA PHE A 189 -45.37 13.66 -44.92
C PHE A 189 -44.08 14.45 -45.16
N THR A 190 -43.36 14.76 -44.09
CA THR A 190 -42.09 15.49 -44.14
C THR A 190 -40.98 14.64 -43.55
N THR A 191 -39.77 14.83 -44.06
CA THR A 191 -38.55 14.22 -43.53
C THR A 191 -37.55 15.30 -43.13
N TYR A 192 -36.66 14.96 -42.21
CA TYR A 192 -35.53 15.77 -41.81
C TYR A 192 -34.31 14.89 -41.63
N MET A 193 -33.15 15.42 -42.02
CA MET A 193 -31.85 14.80 -41.78
C MET A 193 -30.98 15.83 -41.09
N GLY A 194 -30.42 15.44 -39.94
CA GLY A 194 -29.57 16.31 -39.12
C GLY A 194 -28.23 15.66 -38.84
N VAL A 195 -27.24 16.50 -38.57
CA VAL A 195 -25.95 16.09 -38.01
C VAL A 195 -25.80 16.80 -36.68
N GLY A 196 -25.52 16.03 -35.64
CA GLY A 196 -25.22 16.56 -34.32
C GLY A 196 -23.74 16.40 -34.03
N HIS A 197 -23.15 17.39 -33.39
CA HIS A 197 -21.76 17.38 -32.96
C HIS A 197 -21.69 17.79 -31.49
N TYR A 198 -20.96 17.02 -30.68
CA TYR A 198 -20.72 17.31 -29.28
C TYR A 198 -19.35 16.81 -28.85
N ASP A 199 -18.48 17.75 -28.45
CA ASP A 199 -17.17 17.50 -27.86
C ASP A 199 -16.34 16.41 -28.59
N GLY A 200 -16.15 16.61 -29.90
CA GLY A 200 -15.37 15.71 -30.76
C GLY A 200 -16.11 14.46 -31.22
N GLN A 201 -17.37 14.24 -30.79
CA GLN A 201 -18.24 13.19 -31.33
C GLN A 201 -19.28 13.76 -32.27
N SER A 202 -19.65 12.97 -33.28
CA SER A 202 -20.74 13.34 -34.19
C SER A 202 -21.72 12.19 -34.36
N ALA A 203 -22.93 12.54 -34.78
CA ALA A 203 -23.98 11.59 -35.09
C ALA A 203 -24.86 12.12 -36.22
N ILE A 204 -25.53 11.22 -36.91
CA ILE A 204 -26.50 11.54 -37.95
C ILE A 204 -27.88 11.10 -37.44
N GLY A 205 -28.89 11.93 -37.69
CA GLY A 205 -30.28 11.65 -37.37
C GLY A 205 -31.16 11.76 -38.60
N ILE A 206 -32.15 10.89 -38.71
CA ILE A 206 -33.21 10.98 -39.71
C ILE A 206 -34.55 10.92 -38.99
N SER A 207 -35.43 11.87 -39.27
CA SER A 207 -36.78 11.89 -38.72
C SER A 207 -37.84 12.10 -39.80
N GLY A 208 -39.06 11.67 -39.49
CA GLY A 208 -40.23 11.87 -40.33
C GLY A 208 -41.40 12.36 -39.49
N ARG A 209 -42.31 13.12 -40.12
CA ARG A 209 -43.57 13.56 -39.53
C ARG A 209 -44.72 13.43 -40.53
N LYS A 210 -45.86 12.91 -40.08
CA LYS A 210 -47.15 13.04 -40.77
C LYS A 210 -48.02 14.03 -40.00
N THR A 211 -48.54 15.03 -40.69
CA THR A 211 -49.51 15.99 -40.14
C THR A 211 -50.86 15.77 -40.81
N SER A 212 -51.95 15.91 -40.06
CA SER A 212 -53.31 15.83 -40.58
C SER A 212 -53.60 16.93 -41.61
N ASP A 213 -54.60 16.72 -42.46
CA ASP A 213 -54.97 17.67 -43.52
C ASP A 213 -55.45 19.01 -42.95
N ASP A 214 -56.09 18.99 -41.78
CA ASP A 214 -56.54 20.18 -41.04
C ASP A 214 -55.44 20.81 -40.17
N GLY A 215 -54.22 20.24 -40.17
CA GLY A 215 -53.10 20.70 -39.34
C GLY A 215 -53.27 20.50 -37.83
N ARG A 216 -54.37 19.88 -37.37
CA ARG A 216 -54.73 19.80 -35.94
C ARG A 216 -54.05 18.68 -35.17
N TRP A 217 -53.38 17.74 -35.83
CA TRP A 217 -52.54 16.76 -35.16
C TRP A 217 -51.35 16.30 -36.01
N SER A 218 -50.28 15.86 -35.36
CA SER A 218 -49.13 15.24 -36.03
C SER A 218 -48.52 14.10 -35.22
N ILE A 219 -47.96 13.12 -35.93
CA ILE A 219 -47.10 12.08 -35.38
C ILE A 219 -45.72 12.25 -36.01
N SER A 220 -44.67 12.19 -35.19
CA SER A 220 -43.28 12.24 -35.63
C SER A 220 -42.48 11.12 -35.01
N GLY A 221 -41.43 10.69 -35.70
CA GLY A 221 -40.48 9.72 -35.20
C GLY A 221 -39.13 9.92 -35.86
N GLY A 222 -38.09 9.34 -35.31
CA GLY A 222 -36.78 9.38 -35.93
C GLY A 222 -35.79 8.43 -35.29
N VAL A 223 -34.71 8.18 -36.00
CA VAL A 223 -33.59 7.35 -35.58
C VAL A 223 -32.28 8.11 -35.74
N THR A 224 -31.28 7.72 -34.97
CA THR A 224 -29.94 8.30 -34.98
C THR A 224 -28.89 7.22 -34.94
N ALA A 225 -27.71 7.54 -35.47
CA ALA A 225 -26.51 6.73 -35.32
C ALA A 225 -25.31 7.65 -35.01
N SER A 226 -24.58 7.34 -33.96
CA SER A 226 -23.33 8.02 -33.57
C SER A 226 -22.10 7.37 -34.23
N GLN A 227 -20.98 8.09 -34.27
CA GLN A 227 -19.69 7.54 -34.69
C GLN A 227 -19.23 6.32 -33.85
N GLN A 228 -19.74 6.18 -32.62
CA GLN A 228 -19.50 5.03 -31.73
C GLN A 228 -20.32 3.80 -32.12
N GLY A 229 -21.16 3.88 -33.16
CA GLY A 229 -22.07 2.81 -33.56
C GLY A 229 -23.29 2.67 -32.64
N LYS A 230 -23.49 3.57 -31.68
CA LYS A 230 -24.71 3.60 -30.85
C LYS A 230 -25.86 4.22 -31.63
N VAL A 231 -27.04 3.62 -31.52
CA VAL A 231 -28.27 4.08 -32.16
C VAL A 231 -29.28 4.56 -31.11
N GLY A 232 -30.05 5.58 -31.47
CA GLY A 232 -31.14 6.10 -30.65
C GLY A 232 -32.40 6.30 -31.49
N ALA A 233 -33.57 6.24 -30.86
CA ALA A 233 -34.86 6.47 -31.53
C ALA A 233 -35.75 7.38 -30.70
N ARG A 234 -36.65 8.11 -31.38
CA ARG A 234 -37.69 8.92 -30.74
C ARG A 234 -39.03 8.76 -31.44
N VAL A 235 -40.10 8.99 -30.69
CA VAL A 235 -41.47 9.13 -31.20
C VAL A 235 -42.14 10.29 -30.45
N GLY A 236 -42.99 11.05 -31.13
CA GLY A 236 -43.71 12.17 -30.55
C GLY A 236 -45.04 12.43 -31.23
N PHE A 237 -46.02 12.90 -30.45
CA PHE A 237 -47.34 13.29 -30.91
C PHE A 237 -47.59 14.77 -30.57
N THR A 238 -48.34 15.48 -31.42
CA THR A 238 -48.72 16.87 -31.17
C THR A 238 -50.19 17.06 -31.57
N LYS A 239 -50.97 17.78 -30.75
CA LYS A 239 -52.36 18.17 -31.01
C LYS A 239 -52.48 19.68 -30.87
N VAL A 240 -53.18 20.33 -31.79
CA VAL A 240 -53.58 21.74 -31.71
C VAL A 240 -55.10 21.78 -31.56
N TRP A 241 -55.60 22.67 -30.71
CA TRP A 241 -57.03 22.91 -30.44
C TRP A 241 -57.43 24.32 -30.84
#